data_AF-A0A9N8VDF0-F1
#
_entry.id   AF-A0A9N8VDF0-F1
#
_cell.length_a   1.000
_cell.length_b   1.000
_cell.length_c   1.000
_cell.angle_alpha   90.00
_cell.angle_beta   90.00
_cell.angle_gamma   90.00
#
_symmetry.space_group_name_H-M   'P 1'
#
loop_
_entity.id
_entity.type
_entity.pdbx_description
1 polymer ?
#
loop_
_entity_poly.entity_id
_entity_poly.type
_entity_poly.pdbx_seq_one_letter_code
_entity_poly.pdbx_strand_id
1 'polypeptide(L)'
;MSSQSRLVDQRAIVRQLWTIKVHEPKKIAAITHILLSTVYRYVTKLKKTGTLSPHGHSGRPKIISIKQCHQLDQIVKHQANVTSAELAARLNKTSHGLKILIIRLGTSSY
;
A
#
# COMPACT_ATOMS: atom_id res chain seq x y z
N MET A 1 10.78 -11.59 -21.73
CA MET A 1 10.90 -10.36 -20.91
C MET A 1 9.74 -10.34 -19.92
N SER A 2 10.01 -10.10 -18.63
CA SER A 2 8.95 -10.04 -17.60
C SER A 2 8.11 -8.76 -17.78
N SER A 3 6.78 -8.82 -17.61
CA SER A 3 5.88 -7.67 -17.78
C SER A 3 6.29 -6.45 -16.94
N GLN A 4 6.94 -6.68 -15.80
CA GLN A 4 7.41 -5.62 -14.92
C GLN A 4 8.57 -4.81 -15.52
N SER A 5 9.49 -5.45 -16.27
CA SER A 5 10.61 -4.75 -16.90
C SER A 5 10.11 -3.77 -17.95
N ARG A 6 9.15 -4.19 -18.78
CA ARG A 6 8.54 -3.33 -19.82
C ARG A 6 7.92 -2.05 -19.26
N LEU A 7 7.24 -2.12 -18.11
CA LEU A 7 6.62 -0.93 -17.49
C LEU A 7 7.64 0.03 -16.90
N VAL A 8 8.77 -0.48 -16.41
CA VAL A 8 9.88 0.34 -15.93
C VAL A 8 10.51 1.08 -17.12
N ASP A 9 10.76 0.39 -18.22
CA ASP A 9 11.34 0.94 -19.44
C ASP A 9 10.46 2.06 -20.03
N GLN A 10 9.14 1.82 -20.14
CA GLN A 10 8.19 2.83 -20.61
C GLN A 10 8.22 4.11 -19.78
N ARG A 11 8.31 3.99 -18.44
CA ARG A 11 8.36 5.15 -17.54
C ARG A 11 9.67 5.90 -17.68
N ALA A 12 10.79 5.20 -17.89
CA ALA A 12 12.09 5.82 -18.11
C ALA A 12 12.09 6.65 -19.40
N ILE A 13 11.60 6.09 -20.51
CA ILE A 13 11.50 6.77 -21.81
C ILE A 13 10.63 8.03 -21.72
N VAL A 14 9.44 7.92 -21.12
CA VAL A 14 8.54 9.08 -20.98
C VAL A 14 9.13 10.16 -20.07
N ARG A 15 9.91 9.77 -19.04
CA ARG A 15 10.63 10.72 -18.18
C ARG A 15 11.73 11.46 -18.94
N GLN A 16 12.47 10.78 -19.82
CA GLN A 16 13.48 11.43 -20.67
C GLN A 16 12.83 12.44 -21.63
N LEU A 17 11.73 12.08 -22.29
CA LEU A 17 10.99 13.00 -23.16
C LEU A 17 10.47 14.22 -22.39
N TRP A 18 10.02 14.00 -21.15
CA TRP A 18 9.59 15.09 -20.27
C TRP A 18 10.73 16.07 -19.93
N THR A 19 11.94 15.56 -19.66
CA THR A 19 13.12 16.41 -19.39
C THR A 19 13.54 17.23 -20.60
N ILE A 20 13.33 16.73 -21.82
CA ILE A 20 13.59 17.42 -23.08
C ILE A 20 12.44 18.39 -23.45
N LYS A 21 11.53 18.67 -22.51
CA LYS A 21 10.37 19.56 -22.68
C LYS A 21 9.33 19.10 -23.72
N VAL A 22 9.31 17.81 -24.07
CA VAL A 22 8.22 17.23 -24.89
C VAL A 22 7.08 16.84 -23.97
N HIS A 23 6.08 17.71 -23.84
CA HIS A 23 4.97 17.52 -22.90
C HIS A 23 3.65 17.12 -23.57
N GLU A 24 3.63 17.08 -24.90
CA GLU A 24 2.44 16.79 -25.69
C GLU A 24 2.19 15.26 -25.76
N PRO A 25 1.09 14.74 -25.18
CA PRO A 25 0.86 13.30 -25.08
C PRO A 25 0.78 12.59 -26.43
N LYS A 26 0.21 13.24 -27.45
CA LYS A 26 0.08 12.67 -28.80
C LYS A 26 1.45 12.42 -29.43
N LYS A 27 2.36 13.39 -29.32
CA LYS A 27 3.74 13.26 -29.82
C LYS A 27 4.51 12.16 -29.09
N ILE A 28 4.39 12.10 -27.77
CA ILE A 28 5.04 11.06 -26.97
C ILE A 28 4.51 9.67 -27.37
N ALA A 29 3.21 9.50 -27.55
CA ALA A 29 2.62 8.22 -27.98
C ALA A 29 3.10 7.80 -29.38
N ALA A 30 3.20 8.76 -30.32
CA ALA A 30 3.71 8.51 -31.67
C ALA A 30 5.20 8.08 -31.66
N ILE A 31 6.03 8.71 -30.85
CA ILE A 31 7.48 8.41 -30.75
C ILE A 31 7.73 7.07 -30.05
N THR A 32 6.97 6.77 -29.00
CA THR A 32 7.27 5.66 -28.08
C THR A 32 6.45 4.40 -28.35
N HIS A 33 5.44 4.48 -29.23
CA HIS A 33 4.44 3.43 -29.45
C HIS A 33 3.76 2.93 -28.16
N ILE A 34 3.77 3.74 -27.10
CA ILE A 34 3.02 3.50 -25.88
C ILE A 34 1.56 3.92 -26.13
N LEU A 35 0.61 3.12 -25.64
CA LEU A 35 -0.81 3.46 -25.70
C LEU A 35 -1.06 4.89 -25.24
N LEU A 36 -1.80 5.66 -26.05
CA LEU A 36 -2.09 7.07 -25.81
C LEU A 36 -2.69 7.30 -24.42
N SER A 37 -3.60 6.44 -23.98
CA SER A 37 -4.20 6.48 -22.64
C SER A 37 -3.17 6.39 -21.52
N THR A 38 -2.18 5.52 -21.66
CA THR A 38 -1.06 5.38 -20.71
C THR A 38 -0.19 6.62 -20.69
N VAL A 39 0.11 7.20 -21.86
CA VAL A 39 0.88 8.44 -21.95
C VAL A 39 0.16 9.61 -21.29
N TYR A 40 -1.15 9.77 -21.54
CA TYR A 40 -1.95 10.78 -20.85
C TYR A 40 -1.89 10.62 -19.34
N ARG A 41 -2.00 9.39 -18.83
CA ARG A 41 -1.87 9.11 -17.39
C ARG A 41 -0.49 9.51 -16.86
N TYR A 42 0.58 9.18 -17.58
CA TYR A 42 1.95 9.54 -17.18
C TYR A 42 2.19 11.05 -17.19
N VAL A 43 1.79 11.75 -18.26
CA VAL A 43 1.91 13.21 -18.36
C VAL A 43 1.11 13.89 -17.25
N THR A 44 -0.12 13.45 -17.00
CA THR A 44 -0.95 13.99 -15.91
C THR A 44 -0.30 13.77 -14.55
N LYS A 45 0.30 12.60 -14.33
CA LYS A 45 1.03 12.31 -13.09
C LYS A 45 2.28 13.16 -12.93
N LEU A 46 3.08 13.31 -13.98
CA LEU A 46 4.27 14.17 -13.99
C LEU A 46 3.93 15.63 -13.69
N LYS A 47 2.82 16.15 -14.23
CA LYS A 47 2.32 17.50 -13.90
C LYS A 47 1.96 17.66 -12.43
N LYS A 48 1.38 16.62 -11.81
CA LYS A 48 0.92 16.67 -10.41
C LYS A 48 2.03 16.44 -9.39
N THR A 49 2.87 15.43 -9.62
CA THR A 49 3.82 14.93 -8.60
C THR A 49 5.28 15.03 -9.01
N GLY A 50 5.57 15.43 -10.26
CA GLY A 50 6.94 15.47 -10.81
C GLY A 50 7.59 14.08 -11.01
N THR A 51 6.88 12.99 -10.73
CA THR A 51 7.45 11.64 -10.67
C THR A 51 6.55 10.57 -11.28
N LEU A 52 7.17 9.57 -11.92
CA LEU A 52 6.49 8.36 -12.44
C LEU A 52 6.72 7.12 -11.57
N SER A 53 7.18 7.30 -10.32
CA SER A 53 7.34 6.20 -9.38
C SER A 53 6.02 5.43 -9.24
N PRO A 54 6.04 4.10 -9.15
CA PRO A 54 4.82 3.35 -8.85
C PRO A 54 4.26 3.85 -7.52
N HIS A 55 2.93 3.92 -7.42
CA HIS A 55 2.33 4.20 -6.12
C HIS A 55 2.62 3.00 -5.22
N GLY A 56 3.11 3.25 -4.00
CA GLY A 56 3.19 2.20 -3.01
C GLY A 56 1.79 1.63 -2.78
N HIS A 57 1.63 0.33 -2.84
CA HIS A 57 0.36 -0.28 -2.46
C HIS A 57 0.19 -0.05 -0.96
N SER A 58 -0.68 0.87 -0.56
CA SER A 58 -1.16 0.92 0.82
C SER A 58 -2.06 -0.29 1.03
N GLY A 59 -1.44 -1.43 1.36
CA GLY A 59 -2.20 -2.53 1.94
C GLY A 59 -2.90 -2.04 3.22
N ARG A 60 -3.99 -2.70 3.60
CA ARG A 60 -4.57 -2.48 4.93
C ARG A 60 -3.48 -2.76 5.98
N PRO A 61 -3.08 -1.80 6.83
CA PRO A 61 -2.11 -2.07 7.88
C PRO A 61 -2.67 -3.20 8.75
N LYS A 62 -1.96 -4.33 8.77
CA LYS A 62 -2.34 -5.49 9.58
C LYS A 62 -1.75 -5.29 10.98
N ILE A 63 -2.54 -4.67 11.86
CA ILE A 63 -2.20 -4.51 13.29
C ILE A 63 -2.05 -5.89 13.96
N ILE A 64 -2.85 -6.86 13.50
CA ILE A 64 -2.82 -8.26 13.92
C ILE A 64 -2.68 -9.16 12.70
N SER A 65 -1.93 -10.26 12.85
CA SER A 65 -1.79 -11.27 11.80
C SER A 65 -3.08 -12.09 11.64
N ILE A 66 -3.25 -12.73 10.48
CA ILE A 66 -4.42 -13.59 10.20
C ILE A 66 -4.52 -14.73 11.23
N LYS A 67 -3.39 -15.31 11.64
CA LYS A 67 -3.34 -16.36 12.68
C LYS A 67 -3.86 -15.85 14.03
N GLN A 68 -3.47 -14.63 14.41
CA GLN A 68 -3.95 -13.99 15.63
C GLN A 68 -5.45 -13.68 15.56
N CYS A 69 -5.98 -13.28 14.40
CA CYS A 69 -7.43 -13.14 14.22
C CYS A 69 -8.16 -14.47 14.48
N HIS A 70 -7.68 -15.57 13.89
CA HIS A 70 -8.28 -16.88 14.11
C HIS A 70 -8.22 -17.32 15.58
N GLN A 71 -7.12 -17.01 16.29
CA GLN A 71 -7.01 -17.30 17.72
C GLN A 71 -8.00 -16.47 18.56
N LEU A 72 -8.17 -15.18 18.27
CA LEU A 72 -9.19 -14.35 18.93
C LEU A 72 -10.59 -14.92 18.70
N ASP A 73 -10.91 -15.27 17.45
CA ASP A 73 -12.19 -15.86 17.09
C ASP A 73 -12.48 -17.12 17.91
N GLN A 74 -11.50 -18.00 18.08
CA GLN A 74 -11.67 -19.21 18.88
C GLN A 74 -11.89 -18.89 20.37
N ILE A 75 -11.13 -17.94 20.93
CA ILE A 75 -11.29 -17.56 22.34
C ILE A 75 -12.67 -16.97 22.58
N VAL A 76 -13.13 -16.06 21.72
CA VAL A 76 -14.45 -15.42 21.83
C VAL A 76 -15.58 -16.45 21.66
N LYS A 77 -15.43 -17.42 20.76
CA LYS A 77 -16.45 -18.47 20.55
C LYS A 77 -16.60 -19.41 21.74
N HIS A 78 -15.50 -19.74 22.41
CA HIS A 78 -15.51 -20.73 23.49
C HIS A 78 -15.62 -20.14 24.89
N GLN A 79 -15.55 -18.81 25.04
CA GLN A 79 -15.60 -18.15 26.34
C GLN A 79 -16.54 -16.95 26.31
N ALA A 80 -17.69 -17.09 26.96
CA ALA A 80 -18.78 -16.12 26.89
C ALA A 80 -18.47 -14.76 27.56
N ASN A 81 -17.52 -14.69 28.51
CA ASN A 81 -17.29 -13.53 29.36
C ASN A 81 -15.80 -13.13 29.43
N VAL A 82 -15.14 -12.93 28.28
CA VAL A 82 -13.73 -12.48 28.26
C VAL A 82 -13.68 -10.99 27.95
N THR A 83 -12.96 -10.24 28.78
CA THR A 83 -12.73 -8.82 28.54
C THR A 83 -11.69 -8.59 27.45
N SER A 84 -11.75 -7.43 26.79
CA SER A 84 -10.76 -7.04 25.77
C SER A 84 -9.32 -7.02 26.31
N ALA A 85 -9.13 -6.66 27.58
CA ALA A 85 -7.83 -6.68 28.26
C ALA A 85 -7.29 -8.10 28.42
N GLU A 86 -8.15 -9.05 28.83
CA GLU A 86 -7.78 -10.46 28.95
C GLU A 86 -7.49 -11.11 27.59
N LEU A 87 -8.27 -10.77 26.55
CA LEU A 87 -8.01 -11.19 25.17
C LEU A 87 -6.62 -10.72 24.70
N ALA A 88 -6.29 -9.46 24.92
CA ALA A 88 -4.98 -8.91 24.56
C ALA A 88 -3.85 -9.59 25.35
N ALA A 89 -4.03 -9.83 26.66
CA ALA A 89 -3.05 -10.52 27.49
C ALA A 89 -2.80 -11.96 27.02
N ARG A 90 -3.87 -12.69 26.66
CA ARG A 90 -3.78 -14.08 26.17
C ARG A 90 -3.13 -14.14 24.79
N LEU A 91 -3.51 -13.24 23.89
CA LEU A 91 -2.93 -13.18 22.56
C LEU A 91 -1.42 -12.88 22.62
N ASN A 92 -0.99 -12.00 23.53
CA ASN A 92 0.44 -11.72 23.76
C ASN A 92 1.19 -12.91 24.37
N LYS A 93 0.56 -13.72 25.25
CA LYS A 93 1.18 -14.92 25.84
C LYS A 93 1.41 -16.04 24.82
N THR A 94 0.48 -16.22 23.87
CA THR A 94 0.55 -17.28 22.86
C THR A 94 1.35 -16.87 21.63
N SER A 95 1.43 -15.57 21.33
CA SER A 95 2.18 -15.04 20.19
C SER A 95 3.66 -14.91 20.52
N HIS A 96 4.43 -16.00 20.35
CA HIS A 96 5.88 -15.88 20.26
C HIS A 96 6.23 -15.05 19.00
N GLY A 97 6.55 -13.77 19.17
CA GLY A 97 7.40 -13.05 18.19
C GLY A 97 7.04 -11.62 17.78
N LEU A 98 5.91 -11.02 18.15
CA LEU A 98 5.61 -9.62 17.76
C LEU A 98 4.88 -8.85 18.87
N LYS A 99 5.55 -7.80 19.38
CA LYS A 99 5.03 -6.87 20.40
C LYS A 99 3.82 -6.11 19.84
N ILE A 100 2.65 -6.28 20.45
CA ILE A 100 1.49 -5.42 20.19
C ILE A 100 1.78 -4.05 20.81
N LEU A 101 1.87 -3.00 19.99
CA LEU A 101 1.86 -1.62 20.47
C LEU A 101 0.44 -1.29 20.91
N ILE A 102 0.17 -1.39 22.21
CA ILE A 102 -1.07 -0.89 22.81
C ILE A 102 -1.01 0.64 22.76
N ILE A 103 -1.68 1.25 21.79
CA ILE A 103 -1.94 2.69 21.81
C ILE A 103 -3.01 2.92 22.88
N ARG A 104 -2.61 3.40 24.05
CA ARG A 104 -3.55 3.86 25.09
C ARG A 104 -4.30 5.07 24.55
N LEU A 105 -5.54 4.88 24.09
CA LEU A 105 -6.45 6.00 23.87
C LEU A 105 -6.82 6.56 25.24
N GLY A 106 -6.53 7.86 25.43
CA GLY A 106 -6.60 8.55 26.71
C GLY A 106 -7.94 8.40 27.41
N THR A 107 -7.88 8.14 28.71
CA THR A 107 -9.00 8.26 29.63
C THR A 107 -9.41 9.74 29.72
N SER A 108 -10.47 10.12 29.01
CA SER A 108 -11.17 11.37 29.29
C SER A 108 -11.92 11.21 30.60
N SER A 109 -11.44 11.88 31.65
CA SER A 109 -12.16 12.01 32.91
C SER A 109 -13.27 13.06 32.72
N TYR A 110 -14.47 12.73 33.17
CA TYR A 110 -15.61 13.65 33.27
C TYR A 110 -15.35 14.72 34.32
#